data_AF-A0A4P2R397-F1
#
_entry.id   AF-A0A4P2R397-F1
#
_cell.length_a   1.000
_cell.length_b   1.000
_cell.length_c   1.000
_cell.angle_alpha   90.00
_cell.angle_beta   90.00
_cell.angle_gamma   90.00
#
_symmetry.space_group_name_H-M   'P 1'
#
loop_
_entity.id
_entity.type
_entity.pdbx_description
1 polymer ?
#
loop_
_entity_poly.entity_id
_entity_poly.type
_entity_poly.pdbx_seq_one_letter_code
_entity_poly.pdbx_strand_id
1 'polypeptide(L)'
;MIKTDLEYISHHWREPCFDLWEEVWGHHFFTRLLERTALVEGAALATRIEDAGAARWYLEQSRALGDELLLYWDPGRNHLVATLDQDGTPEARCPSK
;
A
#
# COMPACT_ATOMS: atom_id res chain seq x y z
N MET A 1 11.64 9.73 -12.57
CA MET A 1 10.32 10.10 -12.03
C MET A 1 9.52 8.85 -11.76
N ILE A 2 8.91 8.18 -12.75
CA ILE A 2 8.12 6.94 -12.53
C ILE A 2 8.87 5.88 -11.70
N LYS A 3 10.14 5.60 -12.02
CA LYS A 3 10.95 4.65 -11.24
C LYS A 3 11.07 5.06 -9.77
N THR A 4 11.31 6.34 -9.50
CA THR A 4 11.46 6.87 -8.13
C THR A 4 10.20 6.66 -7.32
N ASP A 5 9.03 6.89 -7.91
CA ASP A 5 7.73 6.69 -7.23
C ASP A 5 7.49 5.19 -6.94
N LEU A 6 7.83 4.31 -7.90
CA LEU A 6 7.73 2.86 -7.73
C LEU A 6 8.69 2.32 -6.66
N GLU A 7 9.93 2.84 -6.59
CA GLU A 7 10.86 2.49 -5.52
C GLU A 7 10.28 2.88 -4.16
N TYR A 8 9.75 4.11 -4.04
CA TYR A 8 9.12 4.58 -2.81
C TYR A 8 7.98 3.67 -2.37
N ILE A 9 7.01 3.41 -3.27
CA ILE A 9 5.89 2.50 -2.98
C ILE A 9 6.42 1.12 -2.55
N SER A 10 7.36 0.55 -3.31
CA SER A 10 7.87 -0.81 -3.07
C SER A 10 8.56 -0.98 -1.71
N HIS A 11 9.06 0.11 -1.12
CA HIS A 11 9.75 0.08 0.16
C HIS A 11 8.88 0.53 1.34
N HIS A 12 7.91 1.42 1.10
CA HIS A 12 7.18 2.10 2.15
C HIS A 12 5.71 1.70 2.26
N TRP A 13 5.16 0.87 1.36
CA TRP A 13 3.75 0.48 1.41
C TRP A 13 3.32 -0.20 2.72
N ARG A 14 4.23 -0.68 3.57
CA ARG A 14 3.86 -1.27 4.88
C ARG A 14 3.62 -0.23 5.98
N GLU A 15 4.06 1.00 5.74
CA GLU A 15 3.94 2.09 6.71
C GLU A 15 2.49 2.62 6.73
N PRO A 16 1.95 2.96 7.92
CA PRO A 16 0.66 3.64 7.98
C PRO A 16 0.78 5.04 7.36
N CYS A 17 -0.33 5.53 6.82
CA CYS A 17 -0.40 6.87 6.24
C CYS A 17 -1.76 7.49 6.56
N PHE A 18 -2.00 8.69 6.04
CA PHE A 18 -3.35 9.25 6.03
C PHE A 18 -4.17 8.66 4.87
N ASP A 19 -5.48 8.58 5.05
CA ASP A 19 -6.41 8.22 4.00
C ASP A 19 -6.59 9.35 2.98
N LEU A 20 -7.38 9.10 1.92
CA LEU A 20 -7.60 10.06 0.84
C LEU A 20 -8.25 11.38 1.30
N TRP A 21 -8.98 11.33 2.40
CA TRP A 21 -9.62 12.49 3.00
C TRP A 21 -8.71 13.24 3.96
N GLU A 22 -7.51 12.72 4.20
CA GLU A 22 -6.52 13.26 5.13
C GLU A 22 -7.01 13.32 6.59
N GLU A 23 -7.95 12.44 6.97
CA GLU A 23 -8.61 12.47 8.28
C GLU A 23 -8.15 11.33 9.18
N VAL A 24 -7.92 10.15 8.60
CA VAL A 24 -7.66 8.92 9.35
C VAL A 24 -6.24 8.45 9.13
N TRP A 25 -5.50 8.22 10.22
CA TRP A 25 -4.18 7.59 10.18
C TRP A 25 -4.31 6.07 10.38
N GLY A 26 -3.75 5.29 9.45
CA GLY A 26 -3.74 3.82 9.53
C GLY A 26 -3.36 3.16 8.21
N HIS A 27 -3.86 1.94 8.01
CA HIS A 27 -3.67 1.17 6.78
C HIS A 27 -4.96 1.18 5.97
N HIS A 28 -4.93 1.75 4.77
CA HIS A 28 -6.14 2.04 4.00
C HIS A 28 -6.26 1.16 2.77
N PHE A 29 -7.40 0.49 2.63
CA PHE A 29 -7.69 -0.42 1.53
C PHE A 29 -7.43 0.22 0.16
N PHE A 30 -7.95 1.44 -0.02
CA PHE A 30 -7.84 2.15 -1.29
C PHE A 30 -6.38 2.46 -1.64
N THR A 31 -5.60 2.94 -0.67
CA THR A 31 -4.18 3.24 -0.85
C THR A 31 -3.42 1.97 -1.26
N ARG A 32 -3.62 0.86 -0.53
CA ARG A 32 -2.99 -0.44 -0.85
C ARG A 32 -3.38 -0.96 -2.23
N LEU A 33 -4.64 -0.79 -2.63
CA LEU A 33 -5.13 -1.23 -3.93
C LEU A 33 -4.46 -0.46 -5.07
N LEU A 34 -4.29 0.86 -4.92
CA LEU A 34 -3.59 1.68 -5.91
C LEU A 34 -2.10 1.38 -5.95
N GLU A 35 -1.44 1.25 -4.80
CA GLU A 35 -0.03 0.89 -4.70
C GLU A 35 0.24 -0.45 -5.41
N ARG A 36 -0.61 -1.45 -5.19
CA ARG A 36 -0.52 -2.75 -5.88
C ARG A 36 -0.64 -2.57 -7.39
N THR A 37 -1.62 -1.80 -7.84
CA THR A 37 -1.86 -1.57 -9.28
C THR A 37 -0.66 -0.87 -9.92
N ALA A 38 -0.10 0.14 -9.25
CA ALA A 38 1.09 0.84 -9.70
C ALA A 38 2.30 -0.10 -9.82
N LEU A 39 2.51 -1.00 -8.87
CA LEU A 39 3.61 -1.97 -8.92
C LEU A 39 3.43 -3.03 -10.03
N VAL A 40 2.21 -3.49 -10.30
CA VAL A 40 1.95 -4.42 -11.42
C VAL A 40 2.27 -3.76 -12.77
N GLU A 41 1.74 -2.56 -13.00
CA GLU A 41 2.01 -1.79 -14.23
C GLU A 41 3.48 -1.37 -14.33
N GLY A 42 4.08 -1.02 -13.18
CA GLY A 42 5.50 -0.70 -13.05
C GLY A 42 6.40 -1.87 -13.41
N ALA A 43 6.05 -3.10 -12.99
CA ALA A 43 6.77 -4.30 -13.38
C ALA A 43 6.71 -4.57 -14.89
N ALA A 44 5.52 -4.36 -15.50
CA ALA A 44 5.34 -4.48 -16.94
C ALA A 44 6.20 -3.44 -17.71
N LEU A 45 6.24 -2.20 -17.22
CA LEU A 45 7.11 -1.16 -17.79
C LEU A 45 8.59 -1.50 -17.62
N ALA A 46 9.02 -1.92 -16.42
CA ALA A 46 10.41 -2.30 -16.13
C ALA A 46 10.90 -3.43 -17.04
N THR A 47 10.02 -4.40 -17.34
CA THR A 47 10.30 -5.48 -18.29
C THR A 47 10.55 -4.93 -19.71
N ARG A 48 9.77 -3.95 -20.16
CA ARG A 48 9.92 -3.34 -21.50
C ARG A 48 11.21 -2.53 -21.66
N ILE A 49 11.74 -1.99 -20.58
CA ILE A 49 13.00 -1.22 -20.57
C ILE A 49 14.21 -2.06 -20.14
N GLU A 50 14.05 -3.39 -20.12
CA GLU A 50 15.10 -4.37 -19.81
C GLU A 50 15.67 -4.26 -18.37
N ASP A 51 14.91 -3.68 -17.44
CA ASP A 51 15.22 -3.67 -16.00
C ASP A 51 14.58 -4.87 -15.29
N ALA A 52 15.12 -6.06 -15.54
CA ALA A 52 14.60 -7.32 -15.01
C ALA A 52 14.66 -7.39 -13.47
N GLY A 53 15.62 -6.69 -12.85
CA GLY A 53 15.77 -6.60 -11.40
C GLY A 53 14.58 -5.88 -10.77
N ALA A 54 14.29 -4.66 -11.26
CA ALA A 54 13.15 -3.88 -10.80
C ALA A 54 11.82 -4.57 -11.11
N ALA A 55 11.68 -5.16 -12.32
CA ALA A 55 10.46 -5.89 -12.70
C ALA A 55 10.13 -7.01 -11.71
N ARG A 56 11.13 -7.82 -11.33
CA ARG A 56 10.95 -8.90 -10.36
C ARG A 56 10.58 -8.36 -8.98
N TRP A 57 11.29 -7.31 -8.53
CA TRP A 57 11.05 -6.69 -7.22
C TRP A 57 9.63 -6.11 -7.10
N TYR A 58 9.19 -5.33 -8.09
CA TYR A 58 7.84 -4.76 -8.08
C TYR A 58 6.76 -5.83 -8.13
N LEU A 59 6.96 -6.90 -8.91
CA LEU A 59 6.02 -8.02 -8.95
C LEU A 59 5.94 -8.73 -7.60
N GLU A 60 7.06 -8.92 -6.91
CA GLU A 60 7.10 -9.49 -5.56
C GLU A 60 6.32 -8.64 -4.56
N GLN A 61 6.56 -7.32 -4.52
CA GLN A 61 5.83 -6.42 -3.62
C GLN A 61 4.33 -6.35 -3.98
N SER A 62 3.97 -6.39 -5.27
CA SER A 62 2.56 -6.41 -5.70
C SER A 62 1.80 -7.67 -5.25
N ARG A 63 2.49 -8.81 -5.14
CA ARG A 63 1.91 -10.06 -4.61
C ARG A 63 1.67 -9.94 -3.12
N ALA A 64 2.65 -9.43 -2.37
CA ALA A 64 2.52 -9.20 -0.94
C ALA A 64 1.38 -8.23 -0.60
N LEU A 65 1.21 -7.15 -1.36
CA LEU A 65 0.04 -6.26 -1.26
C LEU A 65 -1.27 -6.98 -1.61
N GLY A 66 -1.25 -7.88 -2.60
CA GLY A 66 -2.41 -8.71 -2.93
C GLY A 66 -2.86 -9.57 -1.76
N ASP A 67 -1.92 -10.16 -1.03
CA ASP A 67 -2.20 -10.95 0.17
C ASP A 67 -2.71 -10.05 1.32
N GLU A 68 -2.14 -8.85 1.50
CA GLU A 68 -2.61 -7.88 2.50
C GLU A 68 -4.04 -7.39 2.22
N LEU A 69 -4.40 -7.17 0.95
CA LEU A 69 -5.75 -6.74 0.57
C LEU A 69 -6.86 -7.71 1.03
N LEU A 70 -6.53 -8.99 1.21
CA LEU A 70 -7.48 -9.98 1.73
C LEU A 70 -7.84 -9.75 3.20
N LEU A 71 -6.96 -9.07 3.97
CA LEU A 71 -7.20 -8.75 5.38
C LEU A 71 -8.33 -7.72 5.56
N TYR A 72 -8.65 -6.95 4.53
CA TYR A 72 -9.70 -5.94 4.58
C TYR A 72 -11.11 -6.53 4.41
N TRP A 73 -11.25 -7.81 4.08
CA TRP A 73 -12.56 -8.46 4.03
C TRP A 73 -13.00 -8.92 5.42
N ASP A 74 -14.14 -8.43 5.90
CA ASP A 74 -14.78 -8.92 7.13
C ASP A 74 -15.88 -9.94 6.77
N PRO A 75 -15.63 -11.26 6.97
CA PRO A 75 -16.62 -12.30 6.68
C PRO A 75 -17.81 -12.28 7.64
N GLY A 76 -17.67 -11.72 8.84
CA GLY A 76 -18.73 -11.63 9.83
C GLY A 76 -19.73 -10.52 9.51
N ARG A 77 -19.26 -9.41 8.94
CA ARG A 77 -20.10 -8.28 8.51
C ARG A 77 -20.42 -8.27 7.02
N ASN A 78 -19.82 -9.18 6.24
CA ASN A 78 -19.98 -9.35 4.81
C ASN A 78 -19.72 -8.05 4.01
N HIS A 79 -18.68 -7.31 4.39
CA HIS A 79 -18.23 -6.12 3.68
C HIS A 79 -16.71 -5.92 3.80
N LEU A 80 -16.19 -5.00 2.98
CA LEU A 80 -14.81 -4.53 3.07
C LEU A 80 -14.69 -3.45 4.15
N VAL A 81 -13.72 -3.60 5.04
CA VAL A 81 -13.30 -2.58 5.99
C VAL A 81 -12.39 -1.60 5.24
N ALA A 82 -12.64 -0.30 5.35
CA ALA A 82 -11.87 0.70 4.61
C ALA A 82 -10.47 0.95 5.21
N THR A 83 -10.36 0.88 6.53
CA THR A 83 -9.13 1.17 7.29
C THR A 83 -8.89 0.09 8.34
N LEU A 84 -7.69 -0.49 8.33
CA LEU A 84 -7.17 -1.35 9.39
C LEU A 84 -6.21 -0.54 10.27
N ASP A 85 -5.97 -1.01 11.49
CA ASP A 85 -5.03 -0.43 12.45
C ASP A 85 -5.19 1.09 12.63
N GLN A 86 -6.45 1.56 12.59
CA GLN A 86 -6.77 2.95 12.89
C GLN A 86 -6.34 3.24 14.33
N ASP A 87 -5.46 4.24 14.52
CA ASP A 87 -5.03 4.67 15.84
C ASP A 87 -6.26 5.10 16.67
N GLY A 88 -6.63 4.23 17.61
CA GLY A 88 -7.81 4.34 18.47
C GLY A 88 -7.49 4.35 19.97
N THR A 89 -6.22 4.45 20.37
CA THR A 89 -5.87 4.80 21.76
C THR A 89 -5.62 6.30 21.88
N PRO A 90 -6.29 7.02 22.81
CA PRO A 90 -6.16 8.49 22.96
C PRO A 90 -4.77 9.02 23.35
N GLU A 91 -3.74 8.19 23.45
CA GLU A 91 -2.44 8.53 24.06
C GLU A 91 -1.24 8.55 23.09
N ALA A 92 -1.36 8.03 21.86
CA ALA A 92 -0.24 7.99 20.90
C ALA A 92 -0.16 9.24 20.00
N ARG A 93 -0.70 10.36 20.50
CA ARG A 93 -0.82 11.62 19.77
C ARG A 93 0.56 12.28 19.63
N CYS A 94 1.19 12.06 18.47
CA CYS A 94 2.18 12.94 17.83
C CYS A 94 3.44 13.29 18.67
N PRO A 95 4.68 13.06 18.19
CA PRO A 95 5.82 13.69 18.83
C PRO A 95 5.60 15.21 18.80
N SER A 96 5.54 15.81 19.98
CA SER A 96 5.43 17.25 20.16
C SER A 96 6.58 17.94 19.44
N LYS A 97 6.23 18.94 18.62
CA LYS A 97 6.74 20.31 18.80
C LYS A 97 8.13 20.40 19.45
#